data_AF-A0A2D0ACJ7-F1
#
_entry.id   AF-A0A2D0ACJ7-F1
#
_cell.length_a   1.000
_cell.length_b   1.000
_cell.length_c   1.000
_cell.angle_alpha   90.00
_cell.angle_beta   90.00
_cell.angle_gamma   90.00
#
_symmetry.space_group_name_H-M   'P 1'
#
loop_
_entity.id
_entity.type
_entity.pdbx_description
1 polymer ?
#
loop_
_entity_poly.entity_id
_entity_poly.type
_entity_poly.pdbx_seq_one_letter_code
_entity_poly.pdbx_strand_id
1 'polypeptide(L)'
;MSSSIRSLLLSALLAGGIVGLSIAEPSSVEREAIAAYQQNAFVEQLRDIHESAGFAVPVEVDWESIALPGQAADYATEDYWTNVYFVPLAEALEMLTSYHQGKQAVQEKLKRVVVRYDSRQASTEDYRSKVALESGVLNINFKPASAAEQIEERTEAIQSTLETLL
;
A
#
# COMPACT_ATOMS: atom_id res chain seq x y z
N MET A 1 53.51 13.76 -49.49
CA MET A 1 52.49 14.83 -49.70
C MET A 1 51.21 14.39 -49.02
N SER A 2 50.63 15.32 -48.26
CA SER A 2 49.38 15.25 -47.49
C SER A 2 48.23 14.57 -48.22
N SER A 3 47.42 13.75 -47.53
CA SER A 3 46.08 14.18 -47.12
C SER A 3 45.33 13.10 -46.35
N SER A 4 44.83 13.50 -45.18
CA SER A 4 43.79 12.87 -44.37
C SER A 4 42.52 12.60 -45.15
N ILE A 5 41.78 11.54 -44.79
CA ILE A 5 40.30 11.51 -44.69
C ILE A 5 39.95 10.59 -43.52
N ARG A 6 39.36 11.18 -42.48
CA ARG A 6 38.67 10.47 -41.39
C ARG A 6 37.28 10.11 -41.89
N SER A 7 36.94 8.83 -41.95
CA SER A 7 35.57 8.38 -42.26
C SER A 7 34.86 8.05 -40.95
N LEU A 8 33.72 8.73 -40.74
CA LEU A 8 32.86 8.64 -39.57
C LEU A 8 31.95 7.39 -39.63
N LEU A 9 31.73 6.87 -38.42
CA LEU A 9 30.78 5.87 -37.92
C LEU A 9 29.44 5.72 -38.67
N LEU A 10 29.00 4.46 -38.80
CA LEU A 10 27.58 4.10 -38.68
C LEU A 10 27.44 2.64 -38.22
N SER A 11 27.28 2.41 -36.91
CA SER A 11 26.85 1.13 -36.37
C SER A 11 25.45 1.32 -35.77
N ALA A 12 24.44 0.81 -36.46
CA ALA A 12 23.07 0.79 -35.98
C ALA A 12 22.93 -0.26 -34.87
N LEU A 13 22.68 0.17 -33.63
CA LEU A 13 22.17 -0.69 -32.57
C LEU A 13 20.66 -0.87 -32.79
N LEU A 14 20.25 -2.08 -33.18
CA LEU A 14 18.87 -2.54 -33.01
C LEU A 14 18.72 -3.06 -31.57
N ALA A 15 18.19 -2.21 -30.69
CA ALA A 15 17.75 -2.62 -29.37
C ALA A 15 16.43 -3.39 -29.51
N GLY A 16 16.47 -4.71 -29.31
CA GLY A 16 15.29 -5.54 -29.14
C GLY A 16 14.60 -5.17 -27.82
N GLY A 17 13.36 -4.70 -27.92
CA GLY A 17 12.56 -4.23 -26.79
C GLY A 17 12.24 -5.35 -25.80
N ILE A 18 12.51 -5.07 -24.52
CA ILE A 18 11.83 -5.72 -23.41
C ILE A 18 10.59 -4.86 -23.18
N VAL A 19 9.39 -5.37 -23.50
CA VAL A 19 8.14 -4.75 -23.06
C VAL A 19 8.06 -4.99 -21.55
N GLY A 20 8.74 -4.17 -20.76
CA GLY A 20 8.36 -3.97 -19.38
C GLY A 20 7.04 -3.22 -19.42
N LEU A 21 5.98 -3.80 -18.84
CA LEU A 21 4.88 -2.97 -18.36
C LEU A 21 5.50 -1.97 -17.39
N SER A 22 5.75 -0.76 -17.85
CA SER A 22 5.99 0.37 -16.95
C SER A 22 4.68 0.56 -16.23
N ILE A 23 4.64 0.22 -14.94
CA ILE A 23 3.74 0.94 -14.04
C ILE A 23 4.10 2.41 -14.26
N ALA A 24 3.16 3.18 -14.80
CA ALA A 24 3.43 4.57 -15.09
C ALA A 24 3.64 5.27 -13.74
N GLU A 25 4.79 5.92 -13.58
CA GLU A 25 5.06 6.80 -12.43
C GLU A 25 3.88 7.77 -12.23
N PRO A 26 3.46 8.07 -10.98
CA PRO A 26 2.38 9.00 -10.73
C PRO A 26 2.64 10.34 -11.43
N SER A 27 1.61 10.86 -12.09
CA SER A 27 1.60 12.18 -12.72
C SER A 27 1.78 13.31 -11.69
N SER A 28 2.01 14.54 -12.15
CA SER A 28 2.14 15.69 -11.23
C SER A 28 0.89 15.90 -10.37
N VAL A 29 -0.29 15.68 -10.95
CA VAL A 29 -1.57 15.82 -10.24
C VAL A 29 -1.72 14.73 -9.18
N GLU A 30 -1.32 13.50 -9.49
CA GLU A 30 -1.37 12.39 -8.53
C GLU A 30 -0.35 12.59 -7.41
N ARG A 31 0.86 13.05 -7.71
CA ARG A 31 1.86 13.38 -6.68
C ARG A 31 1.37 14.49 -5.74
N GLU A 32 0.69 15.51 -6.28
CA GLU A 32 0.10 16.57 -5.47
C GLU A 32 -1.04 16.03 -4.58
N ALA A 33 -1.92 15.19 -5.12
CA ALA A 33 -3.00 14.55 -4.36
C ALA A 33 -2.47 13.59 -3.28
N ILE A 34 -1.43 12.79 -3.57
CA ILE A 34 -0.73 11.95 -2.59
C ILE A 34 -0.20 12.82 -1.46
N ALA A 35 0.52 13.89 -1.78
CA ALA A 35 1.09 14.79 -0.77
C ALA A 35 0.01 15.45 0.09
N ALA A 36 -1.12 15.86 -0.51
CA ALA A 36 -2.25 16.41 0.20
C ALA A 36 -2.87 15.39 1.17
N TYR A 37 -3.05 14.13 0.77
CA TYR A 37 -3.56 13.10 1.66
C TYR A 37 -2.59 12.80 2.81
N GLN A 38 -1.29 12.66 2.52
CA GLN A 38 -0.23 12.41 3.50
C GLN A 38 -0.17 13.48 4.59
N GLN A 39 -0.32 14.76 4.23
CA GLN A 39 -0.21 15.89 5.15
C GLN A 39 -1.47 16.14 5.97
N ASN A 40 -2.62 15.59 5.53
CA ASN A 40 -3.91 15.80 6.16
C ASN A 40 -4.48 14.46 6.66
N ALA A 41 -5.28 13.79 5.83
CA ALA A 41 -6.03 12.60 6.21
C ALA A 41 -5.16 11.49 6.81
N PHE A 42 -3.98 11.19 6.24
CA PHE A 42 -3.13 10.11 6.76
C PHE A 42 -2.62 10.37 8.18
N VAL A 43 -2.42 11.63 8.57
CA VAL A 43 -2.01 11.97 9.95
C VAL A 43 -3.10 11.59 10.95
N GLU A 44 -4.36 11.87 10.60
CA GLU A 44 -5.52 11.48 11.41
C GLU A 44 -5.65 9.96 11.46
N GLN A 45 -5.55 9.28 10.31
CA GLN A 45 -5.62 7.82 10.25
C GLN A 45 -4.51 7.14 11.07
N LEU A 46 -3.29 7.68 11.06
CA LEU A 46 -2.19 7.13 11.85
C LEU A 46 -2.43 7.30 13.35
N ARG A 47 -2.99 8.44 13.77
CA ARG A 47 -3.41 8.65 15.16
C ARG A 47 -4.46 7.62 15.56
N ASP A 48 -5.49 7.45 14.74
CA ASP A 48 -6.61 6.55 15.04
C ASP A 48 -6.12 5.09 15.14
N ILE A 49 -5.21 4.66 14.24
CA ILE A 49 -4.53 3.36 14.33
C ILE A 49 -3.76 3.20 15.66
N HIS A 50 -3.03 4.22 16.11
CA HIS A 50 -2.26 4.18 17.36
C HIS A 50 -3.18 4.14 18.58
N GLU A 51 -4.29 4.87 18.55
CA GLU A 51 -5.30 4.88 19.60
C GLU A 51 -5.97 3.51 19.71
N SER A 52 -6.44 2.94 18.60
CA SER A 52 -7.02 1.59 18.52
C SER A 52 -6.05 0.50 18.98
N ALA A 53 -4.79 0.55 18.56
CA ALA A 53 -3.78 -0.40 19.05
C ALA A 53 -3.41 -0.17 20.53
N GLY A 54 -3.54 1.06 21.02
CA GLY A 54 -3.09 1.50 22.34
C GLY A 54 -1.57 1.54 22.47
N PHE A 55 -0.85 1.64 21.35
CA PHE A 55 0.60 1.87 21.22
C PHE A 55 0.93 2.34 19.80
N ALA A 56 2.14 2.89 19.59
CA ALA A 56 2.57 3.33 18.26
C ALA A 56 2.86 2.13 17.35
N VAL A 57 2.06 1.99 16.28
CA VAL A 57 2.25 0.98 15.23
C VAL A 57 3.01 1.62 14.06
N PRO A 58 4.18 1.09 13.66
CA PRO A 58 4.85 1.55 12.45
C PRO A 58 4.04 1.17 11.20
N VAL A 59 3.61 2.15 10.42
CA VAL A 59 2.86 1.96 9.17
C VAL A 59 3.66 2.54 8.01
N GLU A 60 4.04 1.68 7.08
CA GLU A 60 4.70 2.02 5.83
C GLU A 60 3.69 1.91 4.69
N VAL A 61 3.61 2.94 3.85
CA VAL A 61 2.69 2.96 2.71
C VAL A 61 3.49 3.20 1.44
N ASP A 62 3.38 2.29 0.49
CA ASP A 62 3.88 2.46 -0.87
C ASP A 62 2.84 3.24 -1.68
N TRP A 63 2.89 4.56 -1.54
CA TRP A 63 1.95 5.51 -2.16
C TRP A 63 1.92 5.41 -3.67
N GLU A 64 3.07 5.16 -4.30
CA GLU A 64 3.18 5.04 -5.75
C GLU A 64 2.44 3.81 -6.24
N SER A 65 2.51 2.69 -5.50
CA SER A 65 1.80 1.46 -5.87
C SER A 65 0.28 1.55 -5.75
N ILE A 66 -0.24 2.33 -4.79
CA ILE A 66 -1.69 2.48 -4.55
C ILE A 66 -2.31 3.68 -5.29
N ALA A 67 -1.48 4.52 -5.92
CA ALA A 67 -1.92 5.63 -6.75
C ALA A 67 -2.23 5.17 -8.18
N LEU A 68 -3.47 4.71 -8.40
CA LEU A 68 -3.89 4.25 -9.73
C LEU A 68 -4.00 5.43 -10.72
N PRO A 69 -3.49 5.29 -11.96
CA PRO A 69 -3.52 6.34 -12.97
C PRO A 69 -4.92 6.92 -13.23
N GLY A 70 -5.04 8.25 -13.21
CA GLY A 70 -6.28 8.99 -13.49
C GLY A 70 -7.28 9.03 -12.33
N GLN A 71 -6.86 8.70 -11.10
CA GLN A 71 -7.75 8.62 -9.93
C GLN A 71 -7.44 9.67 -8.85
N ALA A 72 -6.62 10.68 -9.16
CA ALA A 72 -6.19 11.69 -8.19
C ALA A 72 -7.34 12.40 -7.44
N ALA A 73 -8.49 12.57 -8.09
CA ALA A 73 -9.65 13.20 -7.48
C ALA A 73 -10.29 12.35 -6.37
N ASP A 74 -10.09 11.03 -6.41
CA ASP A 74 -10.66 10.06 -5.48
C ASP A 74 -9.77 9.86 -4.24
N TYR A 75 -8.47 10.19 -4.33
CA TYR A 75 -7.49 9.92 -3.26
C TYR A 75 -7.84 10.56 -1.92
N ALA A 76 -8.50 11.72 -1.95
CA ALA A 76 -8.92 12.45 -0.75
C ALA A 76 -10.31 12.06 -0.26
N THR A 77 -11.05 11.21 -0.98
CA THR A 77 -12.37 10.77 -0.53
C THR A 77 -12.21 9.67 0.52
N GLU A 78 -13.11 9.69 1.50
CA GLU A 78 -13.09 8.73 2.62
C GLU A 78 -13.28 7.29 2.12
N ASP A 79 -14.09 7.11 1.08
CA ASP A 79 -14.43 5.82 0.49
C ASP A 79 -13.36 5.26 -0.47
N TYR A 80 -12.20 5.90 -0.60
CA TYR A 80 -11.05 5.42 -1.36
C TYR A 80 -9.97 4.85 -0.42
N TRP A 81 -8.86 5.55 -0.18
CA TRP A 81 -7.77 4.99 0.62
C TRP A 81 -8.14 4.75 2.10
N THR A 82 -8.89 5.67 2.71
CA THR A 82 -9.25 5.60 4.13
C THR A 82 -10.04 4.33 4.44
N ASN A 83 -11.17 4.11 3.76
CA ASN A 83 -12.04 2.95 3.99
C ASN A 83 -11.50 1.65 3.37
N VAL A 84 -10.57 1.72 2.41
CA VAL A 84 -9.91 0.51 1.89
C VAL A 84 -8.82 0.01 2.85
N TYR A 85 -8.02 0.88 3.45
CA TYR A 85 -6.81 0.45 4.18
C TYR A 85 -6.83 0.76 5.67
N PHE A 86 -7.16 1.99 6.05
CA PHE A 86 -6.80 2.51 7.37
C PHE A 86 -7.91 2.31 8.41
N VAL A 87 -9.18 2.53 8.03
CA VAL A 87 -10.31 2.20 8.89
C VAL A 87 -10.33 0.69 9.20
N PRO A 88 -10.23 -0.22 8.21
CA PRO A 88 -10.18 -1.65 8.51
C PRO A 88 -9.00 -2.07 9.40
N LEU A 89 -7.85 -1.42 9.24
CA LEU A 89 -6.66 -1.70 10.05
C LEU A 89 -6.85 -1.26 11.51
N ALA A 90 -7.39 -0.06 11.73
CA ALA A 90 -7.66 0.45 13.08
C ALA A 90 -8.66 -0.44 13.81
N GLU A 91 -9.79 -0.78 13.17
CA GLU A 91 -10.80 -1.67 13.73
C GLU A 91 -10.25 -3.06 14.08
N ALA A 92 -9.49 -3.67 13.16
CA ALA A 92 -8.89 -4.98 13.40
C ALA A 92 -7.91 -4.96 14.57
N LEU A 93 -7.11 -3.89 14.70
CA LEU A 93 -6.21 -3.73 15.84
C LEU A 93 -6.98 -3.56 17.15
N GLU A 94 -7.99 -2.68 17.20
CA GLU A 94 -8.82 -2.47 18.40
C GLU A 94 -9.43 -3.78 18.90
N MET A 95 -9.98 -4.60 17.99
CA MET A 95 -10.58 -5.88 18.35
C MET A 95 -9.57 -6.82 19.04
N LEU A 96 -8.34 -6.92 18.51
CA LEU A 96 -7.30 -7.76 19.12
C LEU A 96 -6.69 -7.15 20.38
N THR A 97 -6.53 -5.84 20.46
CA THR A 97 -5.82 -5.17 21.56
C THR A 97 -6.74 -4.77 22.72
N SER A 98 -8.06 -4.93 22.56
CA SER A 98 -9.06 -4.66 23.61
C SER A 98 -8.85 -5.48 24.91
N TYR A 99 -8.12 -6.60 24.84
CA TYR A 99 -7.76 -7.43 25.99
C TYR A 99 -6.24 -7.59 26.14
N HIS A 100 -5.79 -7.79 27.39
CA HIS A 100 -4.37 -7.75 27.75
C HIS A 100 -3.49 -8.70 26.95
N GLN A 101 -3.92 -9.95 26.77
CA GLN A 101 -3.13 -10.98 26.07
C GLN A 101 -2.95 -10.63 24.59
N GLY A 102 -4.02 -10.19 23.92
CA GLY A 102 -3.96 -9.79 22.52
C GLY A 102 -3.10 -8.54 22.33
N LYS A 103 -3.27 -7.52 23.18
CA LYS A 103 -2.41 -6.34 23.18
C LYS A 103 -0.93 -6.70 23.33
N GLN A 104 -0.59 -7.54 24.29
CA GLN A 104 0.79 -7.98 24.51
C GLN A 104 1.34 -8.73 23.29
N ALA A 105 0.58 -9.68 22.73
CA ALA A 105 1.00 -10.45 21.57
C ALA A 105 1.25 -9.57 20.33
N VAL A 106 0.33 -8.64 20.03
CA VAL A 106 0.50 -7.70 18.91
C VAL A 106 1.72 -6.81 19.16
N GLN A 107 1.85 -6.21 20.35
CA GLN A 107 2.95 -5.30 20.67
C GLN A 107 4.34 -5.98 20.60
N GLU A 108 4.44 -7.26 20.98
CA GLU A 108 5.69 -8.01 20.96
C GLU A 108 6.07 -8.52 19.56
N LYS A 109 5.07 -8.93 18.76
CA LYS A 109 5.31 -9.70 17.53
C LYS A 109 5.07 -8.89 16.25
N LEU A 110 4.18 -7.90 16.25
CA LEU A 110 3.97 -7.00 15.11
C LEU A 110 5.05 -5.93 15.11
N LYS A 111 5.91 -5.96 14.09
CA LYS A 111 7.01 -5.00 13.92
C LYS A 111 6.58 -3.79 13.09
N ARG A 112 5.77 -4.00 12.05
CA ARG A 112 5.25 -2.96 11.16
C ARG A 112 4.13 -3.48 10.27
N VAL A 113 3.36 -2.55 9.73
CA VAL A 113 2.37 -2.76 8.68
C VAL A 113 2.89 -2.15 7.38
N VAL A 114 2.68 -2.85 6.25
CA VAL A 114 3.03 -2.39 4.91
C VAL A 114 1.77 -2.41 4.04
N VAL A 115 1.36 -1.23 3.57
CA VAL A 115 0.28 -1.07 2.58
C VAL A 115 0.91 -0.88 1.21
N ARG A 116 0.55 -1.73 0.26
CA ARG A 116 1.00 -1.65 -1.13
C ARG A 116 -0.04 -2.26 -2.06
N TYR A 117 0.07 -2.03 -3.36
CA TYR A 117 -0.75 -2.73 -4.33
C TYR A 117 0.08 -3.32 -5.48
N ASP A 118 0.08 -4.65 -5.58
CA ASP A 118 0.61 -5.42 -6.72
C ASP A 118 -0.53 -6.21 -7.36
N SER A 119 -0.96 -5.75 -8.54
CA SER A 119 -2.05 -6.36 -9.30
C SER A 119 -1.76 -7.79 -9.76
N ARG A 120 -0.49 -8.23 -9.77
CA ARG A 120 -0.11 -9.61 -10.15
C ARG A 120 -0.31 -10.59 -8.99
N GLN A 121 -0.32 -10.08 -7.76
CA GLN A 121 -0.52 -10.86 -6.54
C GLN A 121 -1.95 -10.70 -5.98
N ALA A 122 -2.74 -9.79 -6.55
CA ALA A 122 -4.14 -9.60 -6.17
C ALA A 122 -5.00 -10.74 -6.75
N SER A 123 -5.18 -11.82 -5.99
CA SER A 123 -6.18 -12.84 -6.32
C SER A 123 -7.58 -12.21 -6.34
N THR A 124 -8.43 -12.61 -7.28
CA THR A 124 -9.75 -12.00 -7.48
C THR A 124 -10.82 -12.50 -6.52
N GLU A 125 -10.56 -13.55 -5.74
CA GLU A 125 -11.65 -14.30 -5.09
C GLU A 125 -11.89 -13.96 -3.60
N ASP A 126 -10.87 -13.62 -2.81
CA ASP A 126 -11.05 -13.33 -1.37
C ASP A 126 -10.07 -12.26 -0.84
N TYR A 127 -10.50 -11.43 0.12
CA TYR A 127 -9.66 -10.44 0.82
C TYR A 127 -8.61 -11.08 1.71
N ARG A 128 -8.88 -12.24 2.32
CA ARG A 128 -7.90 -12.92 3.18
C ARG A 128 -6.61 -13.27 2.43
N SER A 129 -6.73 -13.69 1.17
CA SER A 129 -5.55 -13.98 0.32
C SER A 129 -4.67 -12.77 0.00
N LYS A 130 -5.17 -11.55 0.30
CA LYS A 130 -4.48 -10.27 0.04
C LYS A 130 -3.83 -9.70 1.30
N VAL A 131 -3.91 -10.40 2.42
CA VAL A 131 -3.25 -10.03 3.68
C VAL A 131 -2.32 -11.17 4.09
N ALA A 132 -1.08 -10.83 4.46
CA ALA A 132 -0.10 -11.81 4.89
C ALA A 132 0.73 -11.28 6.06
N LEU A 133 1.04 -12.14 7.03
CA LEU A 133 1.89 -11.80 8.16
C LEU A 133 3.11 -12.71 8.18
N GLU A 134 4.27 -12.11 7.92
CA GLU A 134 5.53 -12.85 7.83
C GLU A 134 6.61 -12.13 8.62
N SER A 135 7.27 -12.85 9.53
CA SER A 135 8.37 -12.31 10.34
C SER A 135 8.03 -11.02 11.13
N GLY A 136 6.75 -10.84 11.49
CA GLY A 136 6.22 -9.66 12.17
C GLY A 136 5.85 -8.49 11.24
N VAL A 137 5.79 -8.71 9.93
CA VAL A 137 5.39 -7.70 8.94
C VAL A 137 4.02 -8.05 8.39
N LEU A 138 3.01 -7.23 8.71
CA LEU A 138 1.67 -7.36 8.13
C LEU A 138 1.67 -6.65 6.76
N ASN A 139 1.47 -7.41 5.69
CA ASN A 139 1.36 -6.90 4.33
C ASN A 139 -0.12 -6.84 3.93
N ILE A 140 -0.59 -5.67 3.48
CA ILE A 140 -1.94 -5.44 2.99
C ILE A 140 -1.84 -5.11 1.49
N ASN A 141 -2.44 -5.95 0.64
CA ASN A 141 -2.42 -5.87 -0.82
C ASN A 141 -3.81 -5.66 -1.43
N PHE A 142 -4.64 -4.82 -0.82
CA PHE A 142 -5.96 -4.51 -1.36
C PHE A 142 -5.84 -3.58 -2.57
N LYS A 143 -6.73 -3.78 -3.56
CA LYS A 143 -6.85 -2.87 -4.69
C LYS A 143 -7.55 -1.58 -4.23
N PRO A 144 -7.01 -0.40 -4.55
CA PRO A 144 -7.73 0.87 -4.36
C PRO A 144 -9.07 0.84 -5.12
N ALA A 145 -10.14 1.26 -4.47
CA ALA A 145 -11.49 1.24 -5.05
C ALA A 145 -12.32 2.40 -4.49
N SER A 146 -13.08 3.06 -5.36
CA SER A 146 -14.13 4.01 -4.96
C SER A 146 -15.35 3.26 -4.41
N ALA A 147 -16.14 3.89 -3.56
CA ALA A 147 -17.28 3.27 -2.88
C ALA A 147 -16.89 1.97 -2.18
N ALA A 148 -15.82 2.02 -1.37
CA ALA A 148 -15.37 0.89 -0.58
C ALA A 148 -16.38 0.52 0.50
N GLU A 149 -17.41 -0.24 0.12
CA GLU A 149 -18.47 -0.73 1.02
C GLU A 149 -18.01 -1.96 1.82
N GLN A 150 -16.99 -2.68 1.33
CA GLN A 150 -16.49 -3.92 1.96
C GLN A 150 -15.52 -3.64 3.13
N ILE A 151 -15.85 -2.73 4.03
CA ILE A 151 -15.01 -2.40 5.19
C ILE A 151 -14.90 -3.65 6.08
N GLU A 152 -16.04 -4.25 6.42
CA GLU A 152 -16.14 -5.42 7.29
C GLU A 152 -15.28 -6.59 6.79
N GLU A 153 -15.37 -6.96 5.50
CA GLU A 153 -14.59 -8.08 4.95
C GLU A 153 -13.08 -7.80 4.93
N ARG A 154 -12.68 -6.53 4.77
CA ARG A 154 -11.27 -6.13 4.88
C ARG A 154 -10.80 -6.17 6.32
N THR A 155 -11.62 -5.71 7.25
CA THR A 155 -11.36 -5.76 8.70
C THR A 155 -11.18 -7.21 9.13
N GLU A 156 -12.11 -8.10 8.77
CA GLU A 156 -12.03 -9.54 9.07
C GLU A 156 -10.78 -10.19 8.49
N ALA A 157 -10.38 -9.84 7.26
CA ALA A 157 -9.17 -10.36 6.64
C ALA A 157 -7.90 -9.95 7.39
N ILE A 158 -7.82 -8.69 7.83
CA ILE A 158 -6.70 -8.18 8.63
C ILE A 158 -6.70 -8.84 10.01
N GLN A 159 -7.86 -8.85 10.68
CA GLN A 159 -8.04 -9.44 12.00
C GLN A 159 -7.62 -10.91 12.01
N SER A 160 -8.19 -11.72 11.12
CA SER A 160 -7.88 -13.17 11.01
C SER A 160 -6.38 -13.41 10.83
N THR A 161 -5.69 -12.52 10.11
CA THR A 161 -4.25 -12.64 9.89
C THR A 161 -3.47 -12.28 11.15
N LEU A 162 -3.85 -11.21 11.85
CA LEU A 162 -3.23 -10.79 13.10
C LEU A 162 -3.46 -11.78 14.24
N GLU A 163 -4.58 -12.50 14.27
CA GLU A 163 -4.88 -13.53 15.27
C GLU A 163 -3.84 -14.67 15.26
N THR A 164 -3.11 -14.86 14.17
CA THR A 164 -1.98 -15.81 14.12
C THR A 164 -0.80 -15.43 15.02
N LEU A 165 -0.80 -14.21 15.57
CA LEU A 165 0.16 -13.75 16.57
C LEU A 165 -0.16 -14.24 17.99
N LEU A 166 -1.39 -14.66 18.26
CA LEU A 166 -1.80 -15.12 19.58
C LEU A 166 -1.13 -16.47 19.90
#